data_AF-A0A3B8WCX5-F1
#
_entry.id   AF-A0A3B8WCX5-F1
#
_cell.length_a   1.000
_cell.length_b   1.000
_cell.length_c   1.000
_cell.angle_alpha   90.00
_cell.angle_beta   90.00
_cell.angle_gamma   90.00
#
_symmetry.space_group_name_H-M   'P 1'
#
loop_
_entity.id
_entity.type
_entity.pdbx_description
1 polymer ?
#
loop_
_entity_poly.entity_id
_entity_poly.type
_entity_poly.pdbx_seq_one_letter_code
_entity_poly.pdbx_strand_id
1 'polypeptide(L)'
;IEGNNVEVRPPLALTTYPGFPCETNHSALDLANGVLGQCYDVRGDAYNGGRAATVDIMPVSEMPADRPITVVFSKSMDINSFILGQTFAVEKVTQSGIGAGTVSVVESVPGRLEKNTQRVRFFPDQPWEPGAHYRYTLASSESSGACSPGSYSAICDTDGLALKTDLLEGLNDPDGGNDPLVIYFTATEAVSTVFTPLRNLPIRDTNSNFLIDCNPYDSSKGNRAFENTDDCLEPFAHEGSDAEGWAPSANATKLAVRNQTAQASALAGGNVPAQVGCDAGEGVSCPRSKFIYQTYALNTEVKGPGTYDPDPTVEGDEIEGILVDLYPTLLATSSISVFTKIKLAGLIPLQEETVTNTQVLRMRYAKDDPSCTGSNCARNSLIP
;
A
#
# COMPACT_ATOMS: atom_id res chain seq x y z
N ILE A 1 13.12 13.85 31.34
CA ILE A 1 12.80 12.96 30.21
C ILE A 1 11.76 13.74 29.41
N GLU A 2 12.21 14.68 28.59
CA GLU A 2 11.34 15.33 27.61
C GLU A 2 11.05 14.26 26.56
N GLY A 3 9.79 13.87 26.44
CA GLY A 3 9.39 12.77 25.59
C GLY A 3 9.56 13.14 24.13
N ASN A 4 10.32 12.33 23.39
CA ASN A 4 10.22 12.27 21.95
C ASN A 4 8.78 11.89 21.61
N ASN A 5 7.94 12.88 21.28
CA ASN A 5 6.60 12.63 20.76
C ASN A 5 6.74 12.11 19.33
N VAL A 6 6.90 10.79 19.21
CA VAL A 6 6.82 10.07 17.95
C VAL A 6 5.45 10.32 17.33
N GLU A 7 5.44 10.74 16.06
CA GLU A 7 4.18 10.95 15.34
C GLU A 7 3.49 9.59 15.12
N VAL A 8 2.18 9.55 15.38
CA VAL A 8 1.40 8.32 15.23
C VAL A 8 0.58 8.40 13.95
N ARG A 9 0.59 7.31 13.16
CA ARG A 9 -0.25 7.13 11.97
C ARG A 9 -1.17 5.93 12.08
N PRO A 10 -2.33 5.96 11.39
CA PRO A 10 -3.25 4.83 11.36
C PRO A 10 -2.60 3.58 10.74
N PRO A 11 -3.05 2.38 11.14
CA PRO A 11 -2.60 1.14 10.52
C PRO A 11 -3.15 1.01 9.10
N LEU A 12 -2.45 0.23 8.27
CA LEU A 12 -2.86 -0.16 6.93
C LEU A 12 -3.14 -1.66 6.87
N ALA A 13 -4.08 -2.07 6.03
CA ALA A 13 -4.11 -3.44 5.52
C ALA A 13 -3.00 -3.59 4.48
N LEU A 14 -1.96 -4.37 4.79
CA LEU A 14 -0.84 -4.61 3.88
C LEU A 14 -1.15 -5.67 2.85
N THR A 15 -1.91 -6.69 3.23
CA THR A 15 -2.48 -7.66 2.29
C THR A 15 -3.87 -8.06 2.75
N THR A 16 -4.72 -8.34 1.77
CA THR A 16 -6.02 -8.97 1.95
C THR A 16 -6.03 -10.26 1.13
N TYR A 17 -6.70 -11.28 1.66
CA TYR A 17 -6.93 -12.53 0.97
C TYR A 17 -8.34 -13.01 1.31
N PRO A 18 -9.24 -13.13 0.33
CA PRO A 18 -9.05 -12.82 -1.08
C PRO A 18 -9.11 -11.28 -1.29
N GLY A 19 -8.70 -10.79 -2.47
CA GLY A 19 -8.89 -9.38 -2.84
C GLY A 19 -7.63 -8.51 -2.78
N PHE A 20 -7.87 -7.20 -2.88
CA PHE A 20 -6.84 -6.17 -2.96
C PHE A 20 -7.06 -5.13 -1.84
N PRO A 21 -6.02 -4.68 -1.11
CA PRO A 21 -6.19 -3.88 0.10
C PRO A 21 -6.38 -2.39 -0.19
N CYS A 22 -7.39 -2.02 -0.97
CA CYS A 22 -7.75 -0.61 -1.21
C CYS A 22 -9.25 -0.39 -1.10
N GLU A 23 -9.63 0.80 -0.63
CA GLU A 23 -10.99 1.28 -0.79
C GLU A 23 -11.36 1.29 -2.29
N THR A 24 -12.54 0.76 -2.62
CA THR A 24 -12.91 0.47 -4.00
C THR A 24 -14.19 1.20 -4.38
N ASN A 25 -14.13 1.91 -5.50
CA ASN A 25 -15.30 2.40 -6.20
C ASN A 25 -15.97 1.24 -6.96
N HIS A 26 -17.11 0.79 -6.43
CA HIS A 26 -17.89 -0.32 -6.95
C HIS A 26 -18.95 0.09 -8.00
N SER A 27 -18.90 1.29 -8.58
CA SER A 27 -19.89 1.74 -9.58
C SER A 27 -19.92 0.87 -10.85
N ALA A 28 -18.82 0.18 -11.14
CA ALA A 28 -18.70 -0.76 -12.27
C ALA A 28 -18.76 -2.24 -11.83
N LEU A 29 -19.10 -2.53 -10.57
CA LEU A 29 -19.13 -3.90 -10.03
C LEU A 29 -20.02 -4.80 -10.90
N ASP A 30 -19.51 -5.96 -11.29
CA ASP A 30 -20.24 -7.01 -11.97
C ASP A 30 -19.70 -8.36 -11.50
N LEU A 31 -20.39 -8.94 -10.52
CA LEU A 31 -19.99 -10.22 -9.91
C LEU A 31 -20.01 -11.37 -10.92
N ALA A 32 -20.93 -11.33 -11.89
CA ALA A 32 -21.08 -12.38 -12.89
C ALA A 32 -19.95 -12.38 -13.91
N ASN A 33 -19.43 -11.19 -14.26
CA ASN A 33 -18.31 -11.02 -15.19
C ASN A 33 -16.96 -10.80 -14.49
N GLY A 34 -16.91 -10.94 -13.16
CA GLY A 34 -15.67 -10.83 -12.39
C GLY A 34 -15.07 -9.42 -12.34
N VAL A 35 -15.89 -8.37 -12.46
CA VAL A 35 -15.43 -6.97 -12.40
C VAL A 35 -15.69 -6.42 -11.00
N LEU A 36 -14.65 -6.05 -10.24
CA LEU A 36 -14.81 -5.51 -8.89
C LEU A 36 -15.03 -3.99 -8.90
N GLY A 37 -14.21 -3.27 -9.67
CA GLY A 37 -14.21 -1.81 -9.69
C GLY A 37 -12.80 -1.23 -9.74
N GLN A 38 -12.64 0.01 -9.28
CA GLN A 38 -11.36 0.72 -9.25
C GLN A 38 -11.04 1.13 -7.81
N CYS A 39 -9.78 1.03 -7.38
CA CYS A 39 -9.38 1.69 -6.12
C CYS A 39 -9.73 3.18 -6.20
N TYR A 40 -10.24 3.74 -5.11
CA TYR A 40 -10.27 5.19 -4.98
C TYR A 40 -8.85 5.74 -4.99
N ASP A 41 -8.69 6.87 -5.66
CA ASP A 41 -7.48 7.67 -5.73
C ASP A 41 -7.92 9.13 -5.73
N VAL A 42 -7.01 10.06 -5.45
CA VAL A 42 -7.29 11.50 -5.59
C VAL A 42 -7.66 11.82 -7.05
N ARG A 43 -8.96 11.79 -7.34
CA ARG A 43 -9.52 11.89 -8.69
C ARG A 43 -9.43 13.30 -9.25
N GLY A 44 -9.19 13.37 -10.56
CA GLY A 44 -9.15 14.60 -11.35
C GLY A 44 -7.75 14.85 -11.90
N ASP A 45 -6.84 15.37 -11.09
CA ASP A 45 -5.56 15.93 -11.55
C ASP A 45 -4.53 14.89 -12.01
N ALA A 46 -4.65 13.64 -11.56
CA ALA A 46 -3.80 12.54 -12.03
C ALA A 46 -4.14 12.10 -13.46
N TYR A 47 -5.41 12.23 -13.85
CA TYR A 47 -5.96 11.82 -15.15
C TYR A 47 -6.28 13.00 -16.09
N ASN A 48 -6.36 14.22 -15.54
CA ASN A 48 -6.47 15.47 -16.27
C ASN A 48 -5.08 16.09 -16.48
N GLY A 49 -4.90 16.87 -17.55
CA GLY A 49 -3.61 17.54 -17.84
C GLY A 49 -2.65 16.75 -18.74
N GLY A 50 -3.13 15.75 -19.48
CA GLY A 50 -2.34 15.04 -20.50
C GLY A 50 -1.42 13.94 -19.95
N ARG A 51 -1.51 13.62 -18.66
CA ARG A 51 -0.92 12.41 -18.09
C ARG A 51 -1.77 11.22 -18.54
N ALA A 52 -1.22 10.34 -19.37
CA ALA A 52 -1.88 9.12 -19.86
C ALA A 52 -2.01 8.06 -18.74
N ALA A 53 -2.59 8.44 -17.60
CA ALA A 53 -2.79 7.55 -16.46
C ALA A 53 -3.82 6.47 -16.85
N THR A 54 -3.46 5.21 -16.62
CA THR A 54 -4.30 4.06 -16.95
C THR A 54 -5.22 3.77 -15.79
N VAL A 55 -6.53 3.79 -16.01
CA VAL A 55 -7.51 3.28 -15.04
C VAL A 55 -7.35 1.77 -14.95
N ASP A 56 -7.12 1.25 -13.75
CA ASP A 56 -6.96 -0.18 -13.51
C ASP A 56 -8.23 -0.73 -12.87
N ILE A 57 -8.97 -1.52 -13.64
CA ILE A 57 -10.16 -2.21 -13.16
C ILE A 57 -9.70 -3.53 -12.52
N MET A 58 -10.03 -3.70 -11.24
CA MET A 58 -9.69 -4.89 -10.48
C MET A 58 -10.71 -6.00 -10.74
N PRO A 59 -10.26 -7.27 -10.74
CA PRO A 59 -11.15 -8.42 -10.81
C PRO A 59 -11.80 -8.70 -9.45
N VAL A 60 -12.97 -9.36 -9.47
CA VAL A 60 -13.49 -10.07 -8.31
C VAL A 60 -12.57 -11.25 -8.07
N SER A 61 -11.94 -11.30 -6.88
CA SER A 61 -10.98 -12.36 -6.58
C SER A 61 -11.68 -13.70 -6.32
N GLU A 62 -10.97 -14.79 -6.55
CA GLU A 62 -11.45 -16.13 -6.26
C GLU A 62 -10.99 -16.61 -4.87
N MET A 63 -11.81 -17.44 -4.22
CA MET A 63 -11.50 -18.07 -2.93
C MET A 63 -11.85 -19.57 -2.96
N PRO A 64 -10.85 -20.46 -2.88
CA PRO A 64 -11.08 -21.89 -2.70
C PRO A 64 -11.92 -22.20 -1.46
N ALA A 65 -12.83 -23.17 -1.59
CA ALA A 65 -13.87 -23.52 -0.61
C ALA A 65 -13.37 -23.77 0.82
N ASP A 66 -12.12 -24.20 0.99
CA ASP A 66 -11.52 -24.64 2.24
C ASP A 66 -10.57 -23.62 2.89
N ARG A 67 -10.53 -22.38 2.39
CA ARG A 67 -9.56 -21.37 2.84
C ARG A 67 -10.17 -20.26 3.68
N PRO A 68 -9.43 -19.73 4.69
CA PRO A 68 -9.90 -18.60 5.47
C PRO A 68 -9.67 -17.27 4.75
N ILE A 69 -10.49 -16.26 5.08
CA ILE A 69 -10.14 -14.87 4.80
C ILE A 69 -8.95 -14.49 5.70
N THR A 70 -7.94 -13.82 5.16
CA THR A 70 -6.75 -13.38 5.91
C THR A 70 -6.43 -11.94 5.59
N VAL A 71 -6.21 -11.12 6.63
CA VAL A 71 -5.74 -9.73 6.48
C VAL A 71 -4.49 -9.54 7.36
N VAL A 72 -3.44 -8.97 6.79
CA VAL A 72 -2.18 -8.62 7.48
C VAL A 72 -2.08 -7.10 7.59
N PHE A 73 -1.69 -6.59 8.76
CA PHE A 73 -1.65 -5.17 9.06
C PHE A 73 -0.22 -4.64 9.22
N SER A 74 -0.04 -3.33 9.00
CA SER A 74 1.27 -2.65 9.14
C SER A 74 1.73 -2.60 10.60
N LYS A 75 0.81 -2.36 11.53
CA LYS A 75 1.06 -2.16 12.96
C LYS A 75 0.33 -3.15 13.84
N SER A 76 0.68 -3.15 15.12
CA SER A 76 -0.04 -3.89 16.15
C SER A 76 -1.46 -3.35 16.30
N MET A 77 -2.43 -4.25 16.26
CA MET A 77 -3.85 -3.98 16.27
C MET A 77 -4.43 -4.21 17.66
N ASP A 78 -5.45 -3.43 18.02
CA ASP A 78 -6.28 -3.74 19.19
C ASP A 78 -7.18 -4.92 18.86
N ILE A 79 -6.85 -6.09 19.40
CA ILE A 79 -7.58 -7.34 19.13
C ILE A 79 -9.06 -7.29 19.56
N ASN A 80 -9.43 -6.40 20.47
CA ASN A 80 -10.82 -6.24 20.93
C ASN A 80 -11.66 -5.46 19.91
N SER A 81 -11.03 -4.68 19.04
CA SER A 81 -11.71 -3.95 17.96
C SER A 81 -12.23 -4.85 16.85
N PHE A 82 -11.79 -6.11 16.73
CA PHE A 82 -12.30 -7.07 15.75
C PHE A 82 -13.55 -7.79 16.26
N ILE A 83 -14.73 -7.30 15.92
CA ILE A 83 -16.01 -7.82 16.39
C ILE A 83 -16.78 -8.37 15.18
N LEU A 84 -16.99 -9.68 15.16
CA LEU A 84 -17.69 -10.35 14.07
C LEU A 84 -19.14 -9.87 13.98
N GLY A 85 -19.58 -9.51 12.78
CA GLY A 85 -20.91 -8.95 12.50
C GLY A 85 -21.05 -7.45 12.83
N GLN A 86 -19.99 -6.79 13.31
CA GLN A 86 -20.00 -5.37 13.61
C GLN A 86 -18.85 -4.65 12.88
N THR A 87 -17.62 -4.78 13.38
CA THR A 87 -16.44 -4.14 12.77
C THR A 87 -15.73 -5.05 11.76
N PHE A 88 -16.00 -6.35 11.82
CA PHE A 88 -15.62 -7.32 10.79
C PHE A 88 -16.87 -8.10 10.39
N ALA A 89 -17.40 -7.88 9.18
CA ALA A 89 -18.60 -8.57 8.71
C ALA A 89 -18.27 -9.48 7.52
N VAL A 90 -18.96 -10.62 7.42
CA VAL A 90 -18.86 -11.55 6.28
C VAL A 90 -20.27 -11.96 5.89
N GLU A 91 -20.58 -11.84 4.60
CA GLU A 91 -21.94 -11.98 4.09
C GLU A 91 -21.93 -12.70 2.74
N LYS A 92 -22.91 -13.57 2.53
CA LYS A 92 -23.23 -14.09 1.20
C LYS A 92 -24.09 -13.07 0.49
N VAL A 93 -23.77 -12.78 -0.77
CA VAL A 93 -24.39 -11.69 -1.52
C VAL A 93 -24.84 -12.13 -2.89
N THR A 94 -25.80 -11.41 -3.45
CA THR A 94 -26.23 -11.54 -4.84
C THR A 94 -26.27 -10.17 -5.48
N GLN A 95 -26.08 -10.11 -6.79
CA GLN A 95 -26.24 -8.88 -7.56
C GLN A 95 -27.41 -9.03 -8.52
N SER A 96 -28.25 -8.00 -8.56
CA SER A 96 -29.32 -7.89 -9.55
C SER A 96 -28.97 -6.81 -10.57
N GLY A 97 -28.98 -7.18 -11.86
CA GLY A 97 -28.49 -6.32 -12.96
C GLY A 97 -26.97 -6.37 -13.16
N ILE A 98 -26.52 -5.99 -14.36
CA ILE A 98 -25.10 -5.88 -14.76
C ILE A 98 -24.66 -4.42 -14.60
N GLY A 99 -23.45 -4.17 -14.08
CA GLY A 99 -22.92 -2.82 -13.80
C GLY A 99 -23.36 -2.28 -12.44
N ALA A 100 -23.66 -0.98 -12.32
CA ALA A 100 -24.14 -0.28 -11.11
C ALA A 100 -25.44 -0.84 -10.45
N GLY A 101 -25.79 -2.10 -10.73
CA GLY A 101 -26.86 -2.86 -10.11
C GLY A 101 -26.64 -3.08 -8.62
N THR A 102 -27.76 -3.27 -7.92
CA THR A 102 -27.79 -3.34 -6.46
C THR A 102 -27.31 -4.71 -5.99
N VAL A 103 -26.27 -4.70 -5.15
CA VAL A 103 -25.89 -5.87 -4.36
C VAL A 103 -26.81 -5.99 -3.15
N SER A 104 -27.37 -7.18 -2.96
CA SER A 104 -28.22 -7.52 -1.81
C SER A 104 -27.55 -8.59 -0.96
N VAL A 105 -27.59 -8.41 0.35
CA VAL A 105 -27.16 -9.41 1.33
C VAL A 105 -28.22 -10.52 1.36
N VAL A 106 -27.78 -11.76 1.15
CA VAL A 106 -28.63 -12.95 1.32
C VAL A 106 -28.65 -13.35 2.79
N GLU A 107 -27.48 -13.49 3.38
CA GLU A 107 -27.30 -13.91 4.77
C GLU A 107 -25.90 -13.52 5.28
N SER A 108 -25.77 -13.38 6.60
CA SER A 108 -24.45 -13.30 7.24
C SER A 108 -23.82 -14.69 7.31
N VAL A 109 -22.52 -14.79 7.07
CA VAL A 109 -21.79 -16.06 7.12
C VAL A 109 -21.31 -16.31 8.55
N PRO A 110 -21.77 -17.38 9.23
CA PRO A 110 -21.27 -17.72 10.55
C PRO A 110 -19.83 -18.27 10.47
N GLY A 111 -19.08 -18.07 11.54
CA GLY A 111 -17.68 -18.48 11.61
C GLY A 111 -16.99 -17.94 12.85
N ARG A 112 -15.65 -18.02 12.83
CA ARG A 112 -14.80 -17.52 13.92
C ARG A 112 -13.67 -16.64 13.42
N LEU A 113 -13.31 -15.67 14.24
CA LEU A 113 -12.10 -14.87 14.05
C LEU A 113 -10.95 -15.46 14.85
N GLU A 114 -9.85 -15.77 14.18
CA GLU A 114 -8.55 -15.97 14.81
C GLU A 114 -7.76 -14.66 14.73
N LYS A 115 -7.50 -14.08 15.89
CA LYS A 115 -6.91 -12.74 16.02
C LYS A 115 -5.46 -12.85 16.50
N ASN A 116 -4.59 -12.04 15.91
CA ASN A 116 -3.22 -11.81 16.35
C ASN A 116 -2.93 -10.30 16.27
N THR A 117 -1.80 -9.86 16.81
CA THR A 117 -1.42 -8.45 16.84
C THR A 117 -1.38 -7.81 15.46
N GLN A 118 -0.96 -8.51 14.40
CA GLN A 118 -0.80 -7.90 13.07
C GLN A 118 -1.50 -8.72 11.98
N ARG A 119 -2.45 -9.58 12.37
CA ARG A 119 -3.18 -10.45 11.46
C ARG A 119 -4.53 -10.84 12.05
N VAL A 120 -5.57 -10.82 11.21
CA VAL A 120 -6.84 -11.48 11.51
C VAL A 120 -7.13 -12.54 10.44
N ARG A 121 -7.72 -13.67 10.85
CA ARG A 121 -8.26 -14.68 9.95
C ARG A 121 -9.71 -14.97 10.29
N PHE A 122 -10.56 -15.07 9.28
CA PHE A 122 -11.92 -15.56 9.43
C PHE A 122 -12.05 -16.96 8.84
N PHE A 123 -12.48 -17.90 9.66
CA PHE A 123 -12.81 -19.26 9.23
C PHE A 123 -14.33 -19.40 9.24
N PRO A 124 -14.96 -19.64 8.08
CA PRO A 124 -16.39 -19.91 8.06
C PRO A 124 -16.67 -21.26 8.75
N ASP A 125 -17.87 -21.40 9.32
CA ASP A 125 -18.28 -22.66 9.96
C ASP A 125 -18.53 -23.79 8.95
N GLN A 126 -18.82 -23.42 7.69
CA GLN A 126 -18.96 -24.31 6.55
C GLN A 126 -18.03 -23.86 5.42
N PRO A 127 -17.54 -24.78 4.57
CA PRO A 127 -16.81 -24.42 3.37
C PRO A 127 -17.59 -23.41 2.50
N TRP A 128 -16.88 -22.55 1.77
CA TRP A 128 -17.53 -21.66 0.81
C TRP A 128 -18.21 -22.47 -0.29
N GLU A 129 -19.39 -22.03 -0.72
CA GLU A 129 -20.15 -22.72 -1.77
C GLU A 129 -19.60 -22.31 -3.15
N PRO A 130 -19.01 -23.24 -3.93
CA PRO A 130 -18.44 -22.92 -5.22
C PRO A 130 -19.45 -22.23 -6.16
N GLY A 131 -19.01 -21.15 -6.81
CA GLY A 131 -19.83 -20.29 -7.67
C GLY A 131 -20.68 -19.25 -6.93
N ALA A 132 -20.79 -19.30 -5.61
CA ALA A 132 -21.45 -18.25 -4.84
C ALA A 132 -20.54 -17.03 -4.62
N HIS A 133 -21.17 -15.87 -4.45
CA HIS A 133 -20.47 -14.61 -4.18
C HIS A 133 -20.61 -14.21 -2.72
N TYR A 134 -19.53 -13.63 -2.21
CA TYR A 134 -19.42 -13.20 -0.83
C TYR A 134 -18.80 -11.81 -0.77
N ARG A 135 -19.06 -11.13 0.35
CA ARG A 135 -18.44 -9.88 0.75
C ARG A 135 -17.87 -10.03 2.14
N TYR A 136 -16.73 -9.40 2.39
CA TYR A 136 -16.33 -9.07 3.75
C TYR A 136 -15.99 -7.59 3.89
N THR A 137 -16.23 -7.07 5.08
CA THR A 137 -16.13 -5.64 5.40
C THR A 137 -15.29 -5.46 6.64
N LEU A 138 -14.28 -4.61 6.54
CA LEU A 138 -13.48 -4.12 7.66
C LEU A 138 -13.90 -2.67 7.93
N ALA A 139 -14.53 -2.43 9.08
CA ALA A 139 -15.00 -1.10 9.45
C ALA A 139 -13.84 -0.15 9.69
N SER A 140 -13.95 1.05 9.13
CA SER A 140 -13.09 2.19 9.39
C SER A 140 -13.94 3.40 9.74
N SER A 141 -13.41 4.27 10.60
CA SER A 141 -13.99 5.58 10.86
C SER A 141 -13.00 6.48 11.60
N GLU A 142 -12.83 7.70 11.10
CA GLU A 142 -12.08 8.77 11.76
C GLU A 142 -12.91 9.54 12.81
N SER A 143 -14.16 9.13 13.05
CA SER A 143 -15.01 9.74 14.07
C SER A 143 -14.38 9.67 15.46
N SER A 144 -14.50 10.75 16.23
CA SER A 144 -14.01 10.78 17.60
C SER A 144 -14.69 9.68 18.44
N GLY A 145 -13.87 8.82 19.02
CA GLY A 145 -14.32 7.70 19.83
C GLY A 145 -14.56 6.39 19.08
N ALA A 146 -14.37 6.32 17.76
CA ALA A 146 -14.50 5.08 16.97
C ALA A 146 -13.62 3.94 17.50
N CYS A 147 -12.48 4.29 18.13
CA CYS A 147 -11.53 3.39 18.77
C CYS A 147 -11.57 3.42 20.30
N SER A 148 -12.71 3.82 20.90
CA SER A 148 -12.88 3.78 22.36
C SER A 148 -12.98 2.33 22.84
N PRO A 149 -12.17 1.91 23.82
CA PRO A 149 -12.27 0.57 24.39
C PRO A 149 -13.67 0.23 24.87
N GLY A 150 -14.22 -0.87 24.38
CA GLY A 150 -15.57 -1.35 24.72
C GLY A 150 -16.72 -0.71 23.92
N SER A 151 -16.43 0.22 23.00
CA SER A 151 -17.42 0.85 22.13
C SER A 151 -16.87 1.06 20.71
N TYR A 152 -16.21 0.03 20.16
CA TYR A 152 -15.60 0.10 18.84
C TYR A 152 -16.65 0.22 17.73
N SER A 153 -16.46 1.19 16.85
CA SER A 153 -17.16 1.29 15.57
C SER A 153 -16.22 1.15 14.37
N ALA A 154 -14.93 0.98 14.61
CA ALA A 154 -13.90 0.72 13.61
C ALA A 154 -12.93 -0.37 14.09
N ILE A 155 -12.16 -0.93 13.17
CA ILE A 155 -10.96 -1.72 13.49
C ILE A 155 -9.82 -0.75 13.80
N CYS A 156 -9.12 -0.98 14.92
CA CYS A 156 -8.20 0.00 15.50
C CYS A 156 -6.82 -0.58 15.80
N ASP A 157 -5.79 0.26 15.77
CA ASP A 157 -4.47 -0.06 16.30
C ASP A 157 -4.36 0.11 17.83
N THR A 158 -3.22 -0.30 18.38
CA THR A 158 -2.92 -0.14 19.81
C THR A 158 -2.71 1.31 20.24
N ASP A 159 -2.55 2.24 19.30
CA ASP A 159 -2.45 3.68 19.55
C ASP A 159 -3.82 4.38 19.51
N GLY A 160 -4.90 3.62 19.25
CA GLY A 160 -6.27 4.11 19.22
C GLY A 160 -6.67 4.78 17.91
N LEU A 161 -5.94 4.51 16.82
CA LEU A 161 -6.27 5.00 15.47
C LEU A 161 -7.00 3.93 14.66
N ALA A 162 -8.01 4.36 13.90
CA ALA A 162 -8.76 3.48 13.02
C ALA A 162 -7.96 3.08 11.78
N LEU A 163 -8.28 1.92 11.21
CA LEU A 163 -7.73 1.40 9.96
C LEU A 163 -7.87 2.40 8.81
N LYS A 164 -6.78 2.80 8.17
CA LYS A 164 -6.84 3.62 6.94
C LYS A 164 -7.02 2.70 5.72
N THR A 165 -8.01 2.99 4.89
CA THR A 165 -8.48 2.14 3.78
C THR A 165 -8.24 2.79 2.41
N ASP A 166 -8.13 4.12 2.39
CA ASP A 166 -8.03 5.07 1.30
C ASP A 166 -6.59 5.59 1.09
N LEU A 167 -5.59 4.72 1.26
CA LEU A 167 -4.17 5.13 1.22
C LEU A 167 -3.77 5.93 -0.05
N LEU A 168 -4.43 5.69 -1.18
CA LEU A 168 -4.17 6.38 -2.45
C LEU A 168 -4.71 7.82 -2.49
N GLU A 169 -5.58 8.19 -1.55
CA GLU A 169 -6.01 9.57 -1.32
C GLU A 169 -5.08 10.30 -0.33
N GLY A 170 -4.32 9.52 0.43
CA GLY A 170 -3.22 9.97 1.26
C GLY A 170 -3.50 9.79 2.76
N LEU A 171 -2.43 9.71 3.55
CA LEU A 171 -2.55 9.52 5.01
C LEU A 171 -3.09 10.74 5.77
N ASN A 172 -3.15 11.90 5.13
CA ASN A 172 -3.53 13.19 5.73
C ASN A 172 -4.80 13.76 5.09
N ASP A 173 -5.55 12.97 4.33
CA ASP A 173 -6.74 13.48 3.65
C ASP A 173 -7.81 13.88 4.69
N PRO A 174 -8.17 15.17 4.80
CA PRO A 174 -9.21 15.62 5.72
C PRO A 174 -10.62 15.12 5.38
N ASP A 175 -10.83 14.62 4.15
CA ASP A 175 -12.15 14.19 3.64
C ASP A 175 -12.31 12.65 3.58
N GLY A 176 -11.24 11.85 3.74
CA GLY A 176 -11.18 10.47 3.23
C GLY A 176 -11.36 9.28 4.21
N GLY A 177 -11.19 9.40 5.53
CA GLY A 177 -11.01 8.19 6.36
C GLY A 177 -12.26 7.55 7.00
N ASN A 178 -13.45 7.66 6.41
CA ASN A 178 -14.65 7.02 7.00
C ASN A 178 -15.15 5.78 6.25
N ASP A 179 -14.57 5.46 5.10
CA ASP A 179 -15.11 4.40 4.27
C ASP A 179 -14.54 3.03 4.64
N PRO A 180 -15.41 2.02 4.88
CA PRO A 180 -14.95 0.70 5.24
C PRO A 180 -14.27 0.03 4.05
N LEU A 181 -13.28 -0.83 4.34
CA LEU A 181 -12.70 -1.69 3.30
C LEU A 181 -13.67 -2.82 3.00
N VAL A 182 -14.32 -2.74 1.84
CA VAL A 182 -15.28 -3.72 1.34
C VAL A 182 -14.66 -4.51 0.20
N ILE A 183 -14.62 -5.84 0.35
CA ILE A 183 -14.04 -6.73 -0.67
C ILE A 183 -15.04 -7.81 -1.03
N TYR A 184 -15.25 -7.98 -2.34
CA TYR A 184 -16.06 -9.04 -2.92
C TYR A 184 -15.18 -10.17 -3.45
N PHE A 185 -15.68 -11.40 -3.35
CA PHE A 185 -15.02 -12.57 -3.92
C PHE A 185 -16.03 -13.63 -4.37
N THR A 186 -15.58 -14.48 -5.29
CA THR A 186 -16.32 -15.64 -5.76
C THR A 186 -15.68 -16.90 -5.21
N ALA A 187 -16.47 -17.75 -4.60
CA ALA A 187 -15.97 -19.03 -4.09
C ALA A 187 -15.71 -20.00 -5.25
N THR A 188 -14.65 -20.79 -5.13
CA THR A 188 -14.26 -21.84 -6.09
C THR A 188 -14.08 -23.16 -5.38
N GLU A 189 -13.90 -24.23 -6.15
CA GLU A 189 -13.55 -25.55 -5.62
C GLU A 189 -12.25 -25.50 -4.81
N ALA A 190 -12.10 -26.42 -3.86
CA ALA A 190 -10.85 -26.58 -3.13
C ALA A 190 -9.69 -26.89 -4.08
N VAL A 191 -8.51 -26.36 -3.78
CA VAL A 191 -7.31 -26.50 -4.60
C VAL A 191 -6.17 -27.12 -3.81
N SER A 192 -5.30 -27.87 -4.49
CA SER A 192 -4.11 -28.51 -3.90
C SER A 192 -2.86 -27.62 -3.97
N THR A 193 -3.02 -26.32 -3.76
CA THR A 193 -1.92 -25.33 -3.78
C THR A 193 -1.76 -24.71 -2.40
N VAL A 194 -0.58 -24.17 -2.11
CA VAL A 194 -0.26 -23.66 -0.78
C VAL A 194 -0.26 -22.13 -0.78
N PHE A 195 -1.26 -21.56 -0.13
CA PHE A 195 -1.29 -20.13 0.18
C PHE A 195 -0.24 -19.78 1.24
N THR A 196 0.68 -18.89 0.90
CA THR A 196 1.74 -18.44 1.80
C THR A 196 1.73 -16.92 1.93
N PRO A 197 1.28 -16.36 3.07
CA PRO A 197 1.39 -14.94 3.34
C PRO A 197 2.82 -14.62 3.78
N LEU A 198 3.54 -13.86 2.96
CA LEU A 198 4.87 -13.35 3.27
C LEU A 198 4.75 -11.96 3.87
N ARG A 199 5.35 -11.78 5.03
CA ARG A 199 5.39 -10.48 5.68
C ARG A 199 6.81 -9.98 5.70
N ASN A 200 6.99 -8.75 5.24
CA ASN A 200 8.26 -8.09 5.31
C ASN A 200 8.28 -7.16 6.53
N LEU A 201 9.25 -7.37 7.43
CA LEU A 201 9.40 -6.49 8.59
C LEU A 201 10.31 -5.32 8.20
N PRO A 202 9.86 -4.07 8.38
CA PRO A 202 10.71 -2.91 8.16
C PRO A 202 11.93 -2.95 9.09
N ILE A 203 13.08 -2.50 8.58
CA ILE A 203 14.33 -2.36 9.35
C ILE A 203 14.48 -0.97 10.00
N ARG A 204 13.74 0.01 9.48
CA ARG A 204 13.44 1.36 10.00
C ARG A 204 12.02 1.69 9.57
N ASP A 205 11.35 2.61 10.25
CA ASP A 205 9.89 2.78 10.27
C ASP A 205 9.17 1.52 10.83
N THR A 206 9.72 0.97 11.92
CA THR A 206 9.24 -0.23 12.61
C THR A 206 7.88 -0.05 13.27
N ASN A 207 7.53 1.19 13.59
CA ASN A 207 6.20 1.59 14.03
C ASN A 207 5.25 1.87 12.86
N SER A 208 5.71 1.80 11.60
CA SER A 208 4.92 2.10 10.40
C SER A 208 4.15 3.42 10.49
N ASN A 209 4.82 4.46 11.00
CA ASN A 209 4.32 5.83 10.95
C ASN A 209 4.73 6.57 9.66
N PHE A 210 5.44 5.88 8.75
CA PHE A 210 5.86 6.37 7.45
C PHE A 210 6.78 7.60 7.54
N LEU A 211 7.45 7.74 8.68
CA LEU A 211 8.43 8.77 8.97
C LEU A 211 9.68 8.08 9.53
N ILE A 212 10.82 8.76 9.46
CA ILE A 212 12.00 8.33 10.20
C ILE A 212 12.05 9.19 11.46
N ASP A 213 11.87 8.54 12.61
CA ASP A 213 11.80 9.21 13.89
C ASP A 213 13.20 9.61 14.37
N CYS A 214 13.60 10.82 13.98
CA CYS A 214 14.85 11.46 14.41
C CYS A 214 14.57 12.65 15.33
N ASN A 215 15.50 12.92 16.26
CA ASN A 215 15.45 14.17 16.99
C ASN A 215 15.61 15.33 15.99
N PRO A 216 14.70 16.31 15.98
CA PRO A 216 14.79 17.42 15.05
C PRO A 216 16.08 18.19 15.34
N TYR A 217 17.01 18.21 14.37
CA TYR A 217 18.17 19.08 14.45
C TYR A 217 17.69 20.53 14.31
N ASP A 218 17.79 21.28 15.42
CA ASP A 218 17.60 22.73 15.54
C ASP A 218 16.36 23.35 14.86
N SER A 219 15.35 23.67 15.68
CA SER A 219 14.13 24.38 15.30
C SER A 219 14.34 25.84 14.83
N SER A 220 15.58 26.36 14.86
CA SER A 220 15.89 27.74 14.43
C SER A 220 15.70 28.00 12.92
N LYS A 221 15.55 26.96 12.09
CA LYS A 221 15.34 27.09 10.63
C LYS A 221 13.89 26.92 10.14
N GLY A 222 12.91 26.80 11.03
CA GLY A 222 11.49 26.97 10.70
C GLY A 222 10.84 25.93 9.78
N ASN A 223 11.59 24.96 9.23
CA ASN A 223 11.08 23.81 8.50
C ASN A 223 11.64 22.53 9.14
N ARG A 224 10.80 21.50 9.30
CA ARG A 224 11.17 20.22 9.94
C ARG A 224 12.39 19.62 9.24
N ALA A 225 13.57 19.67 9.86
CA ALA A 225 14.79 19.12 9.30
C ALA A 225 14.76 17.59 9.38
N PHE A 226 14.40 16.94 8.27
CA PHE A 226 14.59 15.50 8.05
C PHE A 226 16.08 15.14 7.85
N GLU A 227 16.94 15.60 8.75
CA GLU A 227 18.31 15.10 8.83
C GLU A 227 18.25 13.68 9.42
N ASN A 228 17.97 12.71 8.56
CA ASN A 228 17.76 11.28 8.87
C ASN A 228 19.05 10.55 9.32
N THR A 229 19.99 11.26 9.95
CA THR A 229 21.39 10.81 10.08
C THR A 229 21.87 10.72 11.52
N ASP A 230 21.49 11.66 12.39
CA ASP A 230 22.00 11.73 13.75
C ASP A 230 20.84 11.69 14.77
N ASP A 231 21.02 10.92 15.85
CA ASP A 231 20.08 10.82 16.98
C ASP A 231 18.64 10.39 16.60
N CYS A 232 18.54 9.36 15.75
CA CYS A 232 17.28 8.71 15.43
C CYS A 232 16.98 7.53 16.35
N LEU A 233 15.69 7.31 16.64
CA LEU A 233 15.23 6.16 17.42
C LEU A 233 15.68 4.84 16.79
N GLU A 234 15.68 4.79 15.46
CA GLU A 234 16.03 3.61 14.69
C GLU A 234 17.39 3.84 14.02
N PRO A 235 18.36 2.93 14.12
CA PRO A 235 19.72 3.17 13.63
C PRO A 235 19.81 3.21 12.10
N PHE A 236 20.70 4.04 11.56
CA PHE A 236 21.06 4.01 10.14
C PHE A 236 21.99 2.82 9.87
N ALA A 237 21.43 1.72 9.36
CA ALA A 237 22.13 0.45 9.14
C ALA A 237 22.25 0.12 7.64
N HIS A 238 23.11 0.87 6.94
CA HIS A 238 23.43 0.64 5.53
C HIS A 238 24.90 0.23 5.37
N GLU A 239 25.20 -0.57 4.34
CA GLU A 239 26.58 -0.90 3.99
C GLU A 239 27.20 0.20 3.12
N GLY A 240 28.45 0.58 3.41
CA GLY A 240 29.19 1.59 2.65
C GLY A 240 29.89 2.63 3.53
N SER A 241 30.11 3.82 2.96
CA SER A 241 30.72 4.96 3.66
C SER A 241 30.25 6.28 3.05
N ASP A 242 30.49 7.40 3.73
CA ASP A 242 30.16 8.72 3.16
C ASP A 242 31.02 9.06 1.92
N ALA A 243 32.22 8.48 1.81
CA ALA A 243 33.13 8.70 0.68
C ALA A 243 32.75 7.86 -0.55
N GLU A 244 32.38 6.59 -0.35
CA GLU A 244 32.06 5.65 -1.44
C GLU A 244 30.55 5.62 -1.76
N GLY A 245 29.73 6.12 -0.84
CA GLY A 245 28.29 6.03 -0.87
C GLY A 245 27.76 4.82 -0.10
N TRP A 246 26.51 4.95 0.36
CA TRP A 246 25.77 3.88 1.04
C TRP A 246 24.89 3.12 0.03
N ALA A 247 24.86 1.79 0.17
CA ALA A 247 23.94 0.90 -0.54
C ALA A 247 22.57 0.87 0.17
N PRO A 248 21.45 0.68 -0.56
CA PRO A 248 20.17 0.43 0.09
C PRO A 248 20.25 -0.89 0.86
N SER A 249 19.87 -0.85 2.14
CA SER A 249 19.67 -2.05 2.95
C SER A 249 18.37 -2.75 2.55
N ALA A 250 18.10 -3.92 3.13
CA ALA A 250 16.85 -4.64 2.88
C ALA A 250 15.64 -3.73 3.12
N ASN A 251 14.64 -3.80 2.24
CA ASN A 251 13.38 -3.05 2.38
C ASN A 251 13.56 -1.53 2.32
N ALA A 252 14.67 -1.06 1.75
CA ALA A 252 14.92 0.35 1.51
C ALA A 252 15.20 0.59 0.02
N THR A 253 14.93 1.80 -0.44
CA THR A 253 15.29 2.27 -1.78
C THR A 253 16.03 3.58 -1.68
N LYS A 254 17.05 3.74 -2.52
CA LYS A 254 17.83 4.98 -2.64
C LYS A 254 17.24 5.88 -3.72
N LEU A 255 16.93 7.11 -3.37
CA LEU A 255 16.45 8.13 -4.28
C LEU A 255 17.58 9.05 -4.73
N ALA A 256 17.52 9.47 -5.98
CA ALA A 256 18.48 10.38 -6.57
C ALA A 256 17.81 11.35 -7.55
N VAL A 257 18.28 12.59 -7.57
CA VAL A 257 17.89 13.56 -8.60
C VAL A 257 18.73 13.32 -9.85
N ARG A 258 18.09 13.13 -11.00
CA ARG A 258 18.79 12.99 -12.29
C ARG A 258 19.62 14.25 -12.55
N ASN A 259 20.91 14.06 -12.84
CA ASN A 259 21.88 15.14 -13.05
C ASN A 259 22.01 16.15 -11.91
N GLN A 260 21.43 15.89 -10.72
CA GLN A 260 21.40 16.83 -9.59
C GLN A 260 20.79 18.19 -9.92
N THR A 261 19.83 18.22 -10.85
CA THR A 261 19.16 19.45 -11.28
C THR A 261 17.65 19.27 -11.36
N ALA A 262 16.90 20.32 -11.01
CA ALA A 262 15.46 20.44 -11.24
C ALA A 262 15.19 21.57 -12.25
N GLN A 263 14.06 21.48 -12.97
CA GLN A 263 13.61 22.56 -13.84
C GLN A 263 12.81 23.57 -13.00
N ALA A 264 13.32 24.79 -12.90
CA ALA A 264 12.57 25.89 -12.27
C ALA A 264 11.75 26.66 -13.32
N SER A 265 10.74 27.39 -12.87
CA SER A 265 9.97 28.29 -13.75
C SER A 265 10.91 29.32 -14.41
N ALA A 266 10.51 29.86 -15.56
CA ALA A 266 11.33 30.77 -16.36
C ALA A 266 11.85 32.01 -15.60
N LEU A 267 11.20 32.39 -14.50
CA LEU A 267 11.60 33.51 -13.64
C LEU A 267 12.75 33.17 -12.66
N ALA A 268 13.05 31.89 -12.46
CA ALA A 268 14.02 31.39 -11.48
C ALA A 268 15.32 30.84 -12.10
N GLY A 269 15.48 30.88 -13.43
CA GLY A 269 16.77 30.69 -14.11
C GLY A 269 17.06 29.33 -14.73
N GLY A 270 16.06 28.58 -15.20
CA GLY A 270 16.29 27.31 -15.92
C GLY A 270 16.59 26.14 -14.97
N ASN A 271 17.60 25.32 -15.31
CA ASN A 271 18.02 24.19 -14.47
C ASN A 271 18.69 24.70 -13.18
N VAL A 272 18.14 24.35 -12.02
CA VAL A 272 18.65 24.73 -10.70
C VAL A 272 19.21 23.50 -9.96
N PRO A 273 20.21 23.64 -9.07
CA PRO A 273 20.67 22.54 -8.24
C PRO A 273 19.53 21.93 -7.42
N ALA A 274 19.51 20.60 -7.34
CA ALA A 274 18.51 19.86 -6.59
C ALA A 274 19.09 18.59 -5.96
N GLN A 275 18.74 18.35 -4.69
CA GLN A 275 19.28 17.27 -3.87
C GLN A 275 18.15 16.61 -3.04
N VAL A 276 18.28 15.30 -2.80
CA VAL A 276 17.41 14.57 -1.87
C VAL A 276 18.03 14.61 -0.48
N GLY A 277 17.22 14.95 0.52
CA GLY A 277 17.52 14.80 1.94
C GLY A 277 18.31 15.90 2.62
N CYS A 278 18.68 16.97 1.89
CA CYS A 278 19.41 18.10 2.43
C CYS A 278 19.44 19.29 1.45
N ASP A 279 19.85 20.45 1.95
CA ASP A 279 20.05 21.68 1.17
C ASP A 279 20.78 21.45 -0.16
N ALA A 280 20.25 22.07 -1.22
CA ALA A 280 20.79 21.92 -2.56
C ALA A 280 22.01 22.82 -2.81
N GLY A 281 22.96 22.36 -3.62
CA GLY A 281 24.16 23.13 -3.95
C GLY A 281 25.19 22.40 -4.81
N GLU A 282 26.10 23.17 -5.40
CA GLU A 282 27.24 22.62 -6.14
C GLU A 282 28.22 21.95 -5.17
N GLY A 283 28.61 20.70 -5.45
CA GLY A 283 29.49 19.92 -4.58
C GLY A 283 28.85 19.42 -3.28
N VAL A 284 27.55 19.67 -3.06
CA VAL A 284 26.84 19.19 -1.87
C VAL A 284 26.38 17.75 -2.09
N SER A 285 26.66 16.88 -1.12
CA SER A 285 26.20 15.50 -1.14
C SER A 285 25.74 15.06 0.24
N CYS A 286 24.61 14.36 0.29
CA CYS A 286 24.02 13.88 1.53
C CYS A 286 23.80 12.38 1.39
N PRO A 287 24.88 11.59 1.50
CA PRO A 287 24.84 10.18 1.12
C PRO A 287 23.93 9.34 2.03
N ARG A 288 23.65 9.80 3.26
CA ARG A 288 22.81 9.11 4.26
C ARG A 288 21.32 9.48 4.19
N SER A 289 20.96 10.71 3.85
CA SER A 289 19.56 11.19 3.85
C SER A 289 18.78 10.89 2.55
N LYS A 290 19.10 9.80 1.84
CA LYS A 290 18.57 9.52 0.50
C LYS A 290 17.72 8.26 0.41
N PHE A 291 17.36 7.68 1.55
CA PHE A 291 16.67 6.40 1.61
C PHE A 291 15.23 6.58 2.07
N ILE A 292 14.35 5.86 1.38
CA ILE A 292 12.97 5.61 1.79
C ILE A 292 12.85 4.13 2.19
N TYR A 293 12.06 3.85 3.21
CA TYR A 293 11.89 2.51 3.76
C TYR A 293 10.50 2.00 3.43
N GLN A 294 10.39 0.72 3.13
CA GLN A 294 9.22 0.10 2.53
C GLN A 294 8.45 -0.69 3.58
N THR A 295 7.15 -0.42 3.66
CA THR A 295 6.19 -1.14 4.50
C THR A 295 5.20 -1.85 3.59
N TYR A 296 5.32 -3.19 3.51
CA TYR A 296 4.48 -4.03 2.66
C TYR A 296 4.44 -5.49 3.14
N ALA A 297 3.50 -6.25 2.62
CA ALA A 297 3.44 -7.70 2.71
C ALA A 297 3.04 -8.25 1.33
N LEU A 298 3.27 -9.54 1.10
CA LEU A 298 3.02 -10.19 -0.19
C LEU A 298 2.33 -11.53 0.04
N ASN A 299 1.17 -11.73 -0.56
CA ASN A 299 0.52 -13.02 -0.56
C ASN A 299 0.98 -13.80 -1.78
N THR A 300 1.25 -15.09 -1.61
CA THR A 300 1.74 -15.97 -2.68
C THR A 300 0.95 -17.28 -2.74
N GLU A 301 0.86 -17.85 -3.93
CA GLU A 301 0.23 -19.12 -4.20
C GLU A 301 1.27 -20.10 -4.75
N VAL A 302 1.73 -21.03 -3.93
CA VAL A 302 2.69 -22.05 -4.37
C VAL A 302 1.94 -23.16 -5.10
N LYS A 303 2.13 -23.23 -6.42
CA LYS A 303 1.45 -24.20 -7.30
C LYS A 303 2.12 -25.57 -7.27
N GLY A 304 3.43 -25.60 -7.00
CA GLY A 304 4.25 -26.81 -6.99
C GLY A 304 5.21 -26.88 -8.18
N PRO A 305 5.80 -28.06 -8.44
CA PRO A 305 6.74 -28.24 -9.54
C PRO A 305 6.09 -27.96 -10.90
N GLY A 306 6.82 -27.28 -11.77
CA GLY A 306 6.40 -26.99 -13.15
C GLY A 306 7.51 -26.33 -13.94
N THR A 307 7.13 -25.80 -15.10
CA THR A 307 8.04 -25.14 -16.04
C THR A 307 7.56 -23.71 -16.26
N TYR A 308 8.44 -22.74 -16.10
CA TYR A 308 8.19 -21.32 -16.36
C TYR A 308 8.92 -20.89 -17.63
N ASP A 309 8.21 -20.22 -18.51
CA ASP A 309 8.73 -19.67 -19.76
C ASP A 309 8.96 -18.15 -19.56
N PRO A 310 10.22 -17.69 -19.42
CA PRO A 310 10.53 -16.30 -19.16
C PRO A 310 10.32 -15.40 -20.39
N ASP A 311 10.42 -15.95 -21.60
CA ASP A 311 10.13 -15.25 -22.84
C ASP A 311 9.45 -16.20 -23.84
N PRO A 312 8.11 -16.14 -23.98
CA PRO A 312 7.35 -17.06 -24.84
C PRO A 312 7.64 -16.90 -26.33
N THR A 313 8.54 -15.98 -26.71
CA THR A 313 9.04 -15.82 -28.08
C THR A 313 10.36 -16.54 -28.33
N VAL A 314 11.00 -17.10 -27.29
CA VAL A 314 12.27 -17.82 -27.34
C VAL A 314 12.01 -19.30 -27.06
N GLU A 315 12.21 -20.15 -28.06
CA GLU A 315 12.08 -21.60 -27.88
C GLU A 315 13.28 -22.15 -27.10
N GLY A 316 13.03 -22.92 -26.03
CA GLY A 316 14.06 -23.65 -25.29
C GLY A 316 14.70 -22.90 -24.11
N ASP A 317 14.16 -21.75 -23.70
CA ASP A 317 14.60 -21.02 -22.50
C ASP A 317 13.75 -21.31 -21.26
N GLU A 318 12.87 -22.31 -21.33
CA GLU A 318 11.99 -22.66 -20.23
C GLU A 318 12.77 -23.23 -19.04
N ILE A 319 12.34 -22.86 -17.84
CA ILE A 319 13.02 -23.14 -16.58
C ILE A 319 12.14 -24.06 -15.74
N GLU A 320 12.65 -25.25 -15.38
CA GLU A 320 12.01 -26.10 -14.38
C GLU A 320 12.21 -25.54 -12.97
N GLY A 321 11.14 -25.51 -12.17
CA GLY A 321 11.19 -24.99 -10.82
C GLY A 321 9.90 -25.20 -10.03
N ILE A 322 9.78 -24.47 -8.93
CA ILE A 322 8.53 -24.36 -8.17
C ILE A 322 7.83 -23.10 -8.65
N LEU A 323 6.64 -23.26 -9.22
CA LEU A 323 5.82 -22.14 -9.68
C LEU A 323 5.11 -21.47 -8.51
N VAL A 324 5.17 -20.15 -8.47
CA VAL A 324 4.60 -19.33 -7.39
C VAL A 324 3.89 -18.13 -7.99
N ASP A 325 2.58 -18.09 -7.88
CA ASP A 325 1.82 -16.91 -8.31
C ASP A 325 1.83 -15.86 -7.19
N LEU A 326 1.89 -14.58 -7.55
CA LEU A 326 1.81 -13.46 -6.62
C LEU A 326 0.43 -12.82 -6.66
N TYR A 327 -0.16 -12.63 -5.48
CA TYR A 327 -1.33 -11.78 -5.33
C TYR A 327 -0.90 -10.31 -5.36
N PRO A 328 -1.51 -9.48 -6.22
CA PRO A 328 -1.21 -8.05 -6.24
C PRO A 328 -1.49 -7.39 -4.88
N THR A 329 -0.65 -6.44 -4.50
CA THR A 329 -0.78 -5.67 -3.27
C THR A 329 -0.23 -4.24 -3.41
N LEU A 330 -0.26 -3.48 -2.32
CA LEU A 330 0.30 -2.14 -2.17
C LEU A 330 1.58 -2.18 -1.34
N LEU A 331 2.49 -1.26 -1.67
CA LEU A 331 3.66 -0.94 -0.87
C LEU A 331 3.61 0.55 -0.55
N ALA A 332 3.75 0.89 0.73
CA ALA A 332 3.88 2.25 1.22
C ALA A 332 5.34 2.51 1.61
N THR A 333 5.80 3.77 1.52
CA THR A 333 7.14 4.13 1.95
C THR A 333 7.17 5.28 2.92
N SER A 334 8.23 5.35 3.72
CA SER A 334 8.54 6.54 4.50
C SER A 334 8.64 7.79 3.62
N SER A 335 8.34 8.95 4.19
CA SER A 335 8.52 10.25 3.56
C SER A 335 10.01 10.62 3.42
N ILE A 336 10.32 11.50 2.47
CA ILE A 336 11.63 12.12 2.30
C ILE A 336 11.47 13.54 1.78
N SER A 337 12.50 14.38 1.96
CA SER A 337 12.52 15.74 1.41
C SER A 337 13.42 15.85 0.19
N VAL A 338 12.99 16.66 -0.77
CA VAL A 338 13.79 17.10 -1.92
C VAL A 338 13.98 18.60 -1.82
N PHE A 339 15.22 19.06 -1.91
CA PHE A 339 15.57 20.47 -1.82
C PHE A 339 16.01 20.97 -3.18
N THR A 340 15.69 22.22 -3.47
CA THR A 340 16.18 22.94 -4.66
C THR A 340 16.73 24.30 -4.26
N LYS A 341 17.77 24.75 -4.99
CA LYS A 341 18.39 26.05 -4.75
C LYS A 341 18.07 27.00 -5.89
N ILE A 342 17.09 27.87 -5.70
CA ILE A 342 16.68 28.86 -6.69
C ILE A 342 17.35 30.22 -6.44
N LYS A 343 17.38 31.07 -7.47
CA LYS A 343 17.81 32.47 -7.34
C LYS A 343 16.68 33.42 -7.70
N LEU A 344 16.13 34.13 -6.72
CA LEU A 344 15.13 35.16 -6.97
C LEU A 344 15.80 36.39 -7.62
N ALA A 345 15.29 36.79 -8.79
CA ALA A 345 15.83 37.88 -9.61
C ALA A 345 17.35 37.77 -9.88
N GLY A 346 17.88 36.54 -9.93
CA GLY A 346 19.31 36.26 -10.19
C GLY A 346 20.28 36.59 -9.04
N LEU A 347 19.80 37.16 -7.92
CA LEU A 347 20.65 37.75 -6.89
C LEU A 347 20.52 37.08 -5.51
N ILE A 348 19.32 36.64 -5.14
CA ILE A 348 19.05 36.14 -3.78
C ILE A 348 18.90 34.61 -3.82
N PRO A 349 19.85 33.84 -3.25
CA PRO A 349 19.71 32.39 -3.16
C PRO A 349 18.62 32.02 -2.14
N LEU A 350 17.71 31.13 -2.52
CA LEU A 350 16.70 30.54 -1.64
C LEU A 350 16.79 29.02 -1.71
N GLN A 351 16.62 28.37 -0.56
CA GLN A 351 16.39 26.92 -0.48
C GLN A 351 14.89 26.70 -0.44
N GLU A 352 14.38 25.86 -1.34
CA GLU A 352 13.00 25.38 -1.30
C GLU A 352 13.02 23.88 -0.97
N GLU A 353 12.24 23.50 0.05
CA GLU A 353 12.02 22.11 0.43
C GLU A 353 10.66 21.64 -0.11
N THR A 354 10.64 20.45 -0.71
CA THR A 354 9.43 19.74 -1.09
C THR A 354 9.45 18.36 -0.43
N VAL A 355 8.48 18.10 0.44
CA VAL A 355 8.32 16.81 1.12
C VAL A 355 7.52 15.87 0.20
N THR A 356 8.02 14.65 -0.04
CA THR A 356 7.34 13.69 -0.92
C THR A 356 6.07 13.11 -0.30
N ASN A 357 5.93 13.20 1.03
CA ASN A 357 4.97 12.44 1.83
C ASN A 357 5.16 10.92 1.63
N THR A 358 4.21 10.14 2.14
CA THR A 358 4.16 8.68 1.93
C THR A 358 3.98 8.41 0.45
N GLN A 359 4.94 7.69 -0.15
CA GLN A 359 4.83 7.27 -1.54
C GLN A 359 4.22 5.87 -1.57
N VAL A 360 3.41 5.62 -2.59
CA VAL A 360 2.68 4.35 -2.74
C VAL A 360 2.99 3.74 -4.10
N LEU A 361 3.34 2.46 -4.10
CA LEU A 361 3.44 1.65 -5.31
C LEU A 361 2.39 0.56 -5.27
N ARG A 362 1.72 0.34 -6.41
CA ARG A 362 0.65 -0.64 -6.55
C ARG A 362 1.04 -1.72 -7.56
N MET A 363 0.96 -2.99 -7.16
CA MET A 363 1.04 -4.11 -8.09
C MET A 363 -0.27 -4.23 -8.84
N ARG A 364 -0.19 -4.49 -10.15
CA ARG A 364 -1.37 -4.72 -10.99
C ARG A 364 -1.55 -6.21 -11.21
N TYR A 365 -2.79 -6.68 -11.28
CA TYR A 365 -3.10 -8.02 -11.78
C TYR A 365 -2.45 -8.24 -13.14
N ALA A 366 -1.94 -9.43 -13.40
CA ALA A 366 -1.36 -9.76 -14.69
C ALA A 366 -2.46 -9.82 -15.76
N LYS A 367 -2.03 -9.69 -17.02
CA LYS A 367 -2.95 -9.82 -18.14
C LYS A 367 -3.22 -11.31 -18.35
N ASP A 368 -4.47 -11.64 -18.67
CA ASP A 368 -4.83 -12.98 -19.10
C ASP A 368 -4.09 -13.40 -20.37
N ASP A 369 -3.92 -12.44 -21.29
CA ASP A 369 -3.08 -12.57 -22.47
C ASP A 369 -1.85 -11.67 -22.32
N PRO A 370 -0.67 -12.23 -22.02
CA PRO A 370 0.57 -11.47 -21.91
C PRO A 370 0.91 -10.67 -23.17
N SER A 371 0.50 -11.16 -24.35
CA SER A 371 0.75 -10.54 -25.65
C SER A 371 -0.18 -9.35 -25.95
N CYS A 372 -1.29 -9.22 -25.22
CA CYS A 372 -2.24 -8.14 -25.42
C CYS A 372 -1.56 -6.78 -25.18
N THR A 373 -1.76 -5.82 -26.09
CA THR A 373 -1.21 -4.46 -25.99
C THR A 373 -2.33 -3.41 -25.96
N GLY A 374 -2.06 -2.28 -25.28
CA GLY A 374 -3.02 -1.19 -25.14
C GLY A 374 -3.84 -1.23 -23.85
N SER A 375 -4.79 -0.29 -23.75
CA SER A 375 -5.59 -0.05 -22.53
C SER A 375 -6.74 -1.03 -22.30
N ASN A 376 -7.10 -1.83 -23.31
CA ASN A 376 -8.27 -2.72 -23.26
C ASN A 376 -7.93 -4.14 -22.80
N CYS A 377 -6.66 -4.41 -22.47
CA CYS A 377 -6.25 -5.73 -22.00
C CYS A 377 -6.80 -5.98 -20.60
N ALA A 378 -7.63 -7.01 -20.46
CA ALA A 378 -8.11 -7.48 -19.17
C ALA A 378 -6.94 -7.88 -18.26
N ARG A 379 -7.05 -7.52 -16.98
CA ARG A 379 -6.07 -7.81 -15.95
C ARG A 379 -6.74 -8.49 -14.77
N ASN A 380 -6.84 -9.81 -14.85
CA ASN A 380 -7.64 -10.63 -13.95
C ASN A 380 -6.93 -11.90 -13.51
N SER A 381 -5.64 -12.06 -13.85
CA SER A 381 -4.81 -13.17 -13.38
C SER A 381 -3.84 -12.74 -12.28
N LEU A 382 -3.42 -13.71 -11.47
CA LEU A 382 -2.27 -13.55 -10.59
C LEU A 382 -0.99 -13.40 -11.42
N ILE A 383 0.06 -12.84 -10.83
CA ILE A 383 1.34 -12.63 -11.50
C ILE A 383 2.13 -13.95 -11.40
N PRO A 384 2.45 -14.62 -12.53
CA PRO A 384 3.13 -15.91 -12.54
C PRO A 384 4.62 -15.83 -12.20
#